data_AF-A0A6L3NCA4-F1
#
_entry.id   AF-A0A6L3NCA4-F1
#
_cell.length_a   1.000
_cell.length_b   1.000
_cell.length_c   1.000
_cell.angle_alpha   90.00
_cell.angle_beta   90.00
_cell.angle_gamma   90.00
#
_symmetry.space_group_name_H-M   'P 1'
#
loop_
_entity.id
_entity.type
_entity.pdbx_description
1 polymer ?
#
loop_
_entity_poly.entity_id
_entity_poly.type
_entity_poly.pdbx_seq_one_letter_code
_entity_poly.pdbx_strand_id
1 'polypeptide(L)' 'MTTVQHNGTLPVIAVTGMAFEARIARGHGVEAVFAARADRLERALADATARGCAGIVSFGTAGGLSPDLAPG' A
#
# COMPACT_ATOMS: atom_id res chain seq x y z
N MET A 1 -12.94 -12.77 -9.18
CA MET A 1 -12.02 -11.99 -8.33
C MET A 1 -10.93 -12.95 -7.90
N THR A 2 -9.76 -12.88 -8.54
CA THR A 2 -8.71 -13.90 -8.45
C THR A 2 -7.97 -13.77 -7.13
N THR A 3 -8.20 -14.70 -6.21
CA THR A 3 -7.48 -14.77 -4.93
C THR A 3 -6.05 -15.21 -5.20
N VAL A 4 -5.07 -14.35 -4.96
CA VAL A 4 -3.66 -14.73 -5.00
C VAL A 4 -3.38 -15.62 -3.78
N GLN A 5 -3.34 -16.92 -3.99
CA GLN A 5 -2.94 -17.88 -2.95
C GLN A 5 -1.44 -17.68 -2.66
N HIS A 6 -1.09 -17.20 -1.47
CA HIS A 6 0.30 -17.18 -1.02
C HIS A 6 0.63 -18.54 -0.38
N ASN A 7 1.72 -19.15 -0.82
CA ASN A 7 2.20 -20.46 -0.39
C ASN A 7 2.73 -20.46 1.06
N GLY A 8 1.86 -20.19 2.05
CA GLY A 8 2.19 -20.19 3.48
C GLY A 8 2.89 -18.93 4.00
N THR A 9 3.16 -17.92 3.16
CA THR A 9 3.78 -16.64 3.57
C THR A 9 2.76 -15.52 3.56
N LEU A 10 2.61 -14.79 4.67
CA LEU A 10 1.72 -13.62 4.73
C LEU A 10 2.25 -12.49 3.81
N PRO A 11 1.36 -11.69 3.18
CA PRO A 11 1.78 -10.60 2.30
C PRO A 11 2.32 -9.40 3.08
N VAL A 12 3.15 -8.58 2.44
CA VAL A 12 3.36 -7.19 2.86
C VAL A 12 2.23 -6.34 2.30
N ILE A 13 1.62 -5.50 3.13
CA ILE A 13 0.61 -4.53 2.67
C ILE A 13 1.31 -3.23 2.29
N ALA A 14 1.25 -2.86 1.01
CA ALA A 14 1.71 -1.55 0.53
C ALA A 14 0.53 -0.56 0.53
N VAL A 15 0.59 0.45 1.39
CA VAL A 15 -0.42 1.50 1.52
C VAL A 15 -0.01 2.69 0.67
N THR A 16 -0.89 3.14 -0.22
CA THR A 16 -0.60 4.22 -1.16
C THR A 16 -1.75 5.23 -1.24
N GLY A 17 -1.49 6.45 -1.69
CA GLY A 17 -2.51 7.49 -1.83
C GLY A 17 -3.26 7.41 -3.16
N MET A 18 -2.60 6.90 -4.20
CA MET A 18 -3.10 6.93 -5.58
C MET A 18 -3.09 5.56 -6.27
N ALA A 19 -4.02 5.37 -7.21
CA ALA A 19 -4.08 4.15 -8.02
C ALA A 19 -2.81 3.89 -8.83
N PHE A 20 -2.09 4.96 -9.20
CA PHE A 20 -0.80 4.87 -9.89
C PHE A 20 0.29 4.27 -8.98
N GLU A 21 0.42 4.77 -7.76
CA GLU A 21 1.37 4.26 -6.76
C GLU A 21 1.07 2.80 -6.42
N ALA A 22 -0.21 2.47 -6.22
CA ALA A 22 -0.64 1.09 -5.97
C ALA A 22 -0.26 0.15 -7.11
N ARG A 23 -0.29 0.63 -8.37
CA ARG A 23 0.09 -0.18 -9.54
C ARG A 23 1.58 -0.50 -9.53
N ILE A 24 2.42 0.44 -9.11
CA ILE A 24 3.87 0.25 -8.98
C ILE A 24 4.19 -0.74 -7.86
N ALA A 25 3.52 -0.61 -6.71
CA ALA A 25 3.82 -1.42 -5.53
C ALA A 25 3.35 -2.89 -5.63
N ARG A 26 2.41 -3.20 -6.51
CA ARG A 26 1.86 -4.57 -6.66
C ARG A 26 2.91 -5.54 -7.20
N GLY A 27 2.97 -6.72 -6.57
CA GLY A 27 3.86 -7.79 -6.98
C GLY A 27 3.60 -9.08 -6.20
N HIS A 28 4.37 -10.12 -6.49
CA HIS A 28 4.33 -11.36 -5.71
C HIS A 28 4.71 -11.07 -4.25
N GLY A 29 3.89 -11.50 -3.28
CA GLY A 29 4.14 -11.23 -1.86
C GLY A 29 3.61 -9.87 -1.38
N VAL A 30 3.05 -9.03 -2.25
CA VAL A 30 2.62 -7.66 -1.91
C VAL A 30 1.15 -7.44 -2.27
N GLU A 31 0.36 -7.07 -1.27
CA GLU A 31 -1.00 -6.57 -1.45
C GLU A 31 -0.98 -5.03 -1.41
N ALA A 32 -1.36 -4.36 -2.49
CA ALA A 32 -1.44 -2.90 -2.49
C ALA A 32 -2.87 -2.39 -2.20
N VAL A 33 -2.98 -1.56 -1.17
CA VAL A 33 -4.20 -0.86 -0.73
C VAL A 33 -4.05 0.63 -1.04
N PHE A 34 -5.11 1.25 -1.56
CA PHE A 34 -5.10 2.68 -1.85
C PHE A 34 -6.50 3.29 -1.79
N ALA A 35 -6.56 4.57 -1.41
CA ALA A 35 -7.75 5.39 -1.55
C ALA A 35 -7.41 6.88 -1.50
N ALA A 36 -8.08 7.68 -2.33
CA ALA A 36 -7.92 9.13 -2.35
C ALA A 36 -8.58 9.85 -1.14
N ARG A 37 -9.18 9.11 -0.19
CA ARG A 37 -9.79 9.66 1.03
C ARG A 37 -9.37 8.85 2.24
N ALA A 38 -9.03 9.55 3.32
CA ALA A 38 -8.54 8.95 4.57
C ALA A 38 -9.52 7.91 5.13
N ASP A 39 -10.81 8.23 5.19
CA ASP A 39 -11.85 7.32 5.72
C ASP A 39 -11.98 6.01 4.93
N ARG A 40 -11.70 6.07 3.61
CA ARG A 40 -11.71 4.89 2.74
C ARG A 40 -10.43 4.09 2.85
N LEU A 41 -9.29 4.79 3.00
CA LEU A 41 -7.99 4.15 3.18
C LEU A 41 -7.95 3.37 4.50
N GLU A 42 -8.46 3.98 5.57
CA GLU A 42 -8.55 3.36 6.89
C GLU A 42 -9.36 2.06 6.85
N ARG A 43 -10.57 2.09 6.26
CA ARG A 43 -11.39 0.87 6.09
C ARG A 43 -10.69 -0.19 5.26
N ALA A 44 -10.11 0.18 4.12
CA ALA A 44 -9.45 -0.77 3.25
C ALA A 44 -8.20 -1.40 3.90
N LEU A 45 -7.45 -0.62 4.69
CA LEU A 45 -6.31 -1.10 5.46
C LEU A 45 -6.74 -2.02 6.60
N ALA A 46 -7.82 -1.68 7.32
CA ALA A 46 -8.39 -2.54 8.35
C ALA A 46 -8.81 -3.90 7.77
N ASP A 47 -9.52 -3.90 6.64
CA ASP A 47 -9.93 -5.13 5.96
C ASP A 47 -8.73 -5.98 5.50
N ALA A 48 -7.68 -5.34 5.00
CA ALA A 48 -6.45 -6.02 4.56
C ALA A 48 -5.68 -6.65 5.73
N THR A 49 -5.48 -5.89 6.80
CA THR A 49 -4.77 -6.36 8.00
C THR A 49 -5.53 -7.44 8.76
N ALA A 50 -6.87 -7.42 8.73
CA ALA A 50 -7.72 -8.47 9.33
C ALA A 50 -7.50 -9.86 8.71
N ARG A 51 -6.99 -9.94 7.47
CA ARG A 51 -6.62 -11.20 6.81
C ARG A 51 -5.21 -11.69 7.18
N GLY A 52 -4.47 -10.92 7.97
CA GLY A 52 -3.07 -11.16 8.34
C GLY A 52 -2.09 -10.58 7.32
N CYS A 53 -0.97 -10.03 7.80
CA CYS A 53 0.12 -9.53 6.98
C CYS A 53 1.46 -9.77 7.67
N ALA A 54 2.53 -9.82 6.88
CA ALA A 54 3.91 -9.86 7.38
C ALA A 54 4.41 -8.47 7.79
N GLY A 55 3.76 -7.41 7.33
CA GLY A 55 4.11 -6.03 7.63
C GLY A 55 3.35 -5.03 6.76
N ILE A 56 3.50 -3.76 7.08
CA ILE A 56 2.88 -2.63 6.39
C ILE A 56 3.97 -1.65 5.95
N VAL A 57 3.91 -1.18 4.71
CA VAL A 57 4.77 -0.12 4.18
C VAL A 57 3.93 0.99 3.56
N SER A 58 4.24 2.24 3.86
CA SER A 58 3.67 3.39 3.15
C SER A 58 4.52 3.68 1.91
N PHE A 59 3.90 3.72 0.74
CA PHE A 59 4.57 4.01 -0.53
C PHE A 59 3.82 5.10 -1.27
N GLY A 60 4.51 6.17 -1.62
CA GLY A 60 3.93 7.26 -2.40
C GLY A 60 4.82 8.49 -2.45
N THR A 61 4.29 9.50 -3.13
CA THR A 61 4.93 10.81 -3.27
C THR A 61 4.54 11.74 -2.11
N ALA A 62 5.43 12.65 -1.75
CA ALA A 62 5.19 13.67 -0.72
C ALA A 62 5.81 15.01 -1.12
N GLY A 63 5.26 16.10 -0.59
CA GLY A 63 5.85 17.43 -0.74
C GLY A 63 7.04 17.61 0.20
N GLY A 64 8.19 18.01 -0.36
CA GLY A 64 9.37 18.33 0.44
C GLY A 64 9.17 19.58 1.30
N LEU A 65 9.54 19.49 2.58
CA LEU A 65 9.52 20.64 3.49
C LEU A 65 10.87 21.37 3.58
N SER A 66 11.96 20.65 3.32
CA SER A 66 13.30 21.26 3.26
C SER A 66 13.47 22.00 1.93
N PRO A 67 13.95 23.25 1.93
CA PRO A 67 14.19 24.01 0.71
C PRO A 67 15.30 23.38 -0.15
N ASP A 68 16.21 22.61 0.46
CA ASP A 68 17.32 21.96 -0.23
C ASP A 68 16.95 20.56 -0.76
N LEU A 69 15.71 20.10 -0.52
CA LEU A 69 15.24 18.81 -1.04
C LEU A 69 14.82 18.96 -2.49
N ALA A 70 15.64 18.43 -3.40
CA ALA A 70 15.30 18.36 -4.82
C ALA A 70 14.14 17.38 -5.08
N PRO A 71 13.28 17.65 -6.07
CA PRO A 71 12.31 16.67 -6.56
C PRO A 71 12.99 15.41 -7.09
N GLY A 72 12.36 14.25 -6.86
CA GLY A 72 12.81 12.94 -7.35
C GLY A 72 11.80 11.85 -7.03
#